data_AF-A0A947RB25-F1
#
_entry.id   AF-A0A947RB25-F1
#
_cell.length_a   1.000
_cell.length_b   1.000
_cell.length_c   1.000
_cell.angle_alpha   90.00
_cell.angle_beta   90.00
_cell.angle_gamma   90.00
#
_symmetry.space_group_name_H-M   'P 1'
#
loop_
_entity.id
_entity.type
_entity.pdbx_description
1 polymer ?
#
loop_
_entity_poly.entity_id
_entity_poly.type
_entity_poly.pdbx_seq_one_letter_code
_entity_poly.pdbx_strand_id
1 'polypeptide(L)'
;MSHIPFTLTAYLFNAFSVLANKFLLNKTIPDPLIYVFYISLASLLAVFCLPFTKIPSFEVFLIASLSTMLWTLGAYFMFKALKIGQVSRVIPIIG
;
A
#
# COMPACT_ATOMS: atom_id res chain seq x y z
N MET A 1 -21.75 17.72 -6.52
CA MET A 1 -21.36 17.26 -5.16
C MET A 1 -19.92 17.68 -4.93
N SER A 2 -19.58 18.25 -3.76
CA SER A 2 -18.20 18.67 -3.48
C SER A 2 -17.34 17.45 -3.09
N HIS A 3 -16.20 17.28 -3.75
CA HIS A 3 -15.26 16.17 -3.49
C HIS A 3 -14.40 16.40 -2.24
N ILE A 4 -14.41 17.63 -1.69
CA ILE A 4 -13.54 18.06 -0.58
C ILE A 4 -13.63 17.15 0.66
N PRO A 5 -14.82 16.73 1.14
CA PRO A 5 -14.90 15.89 2.34
C PRO A 5 -14.24 14.51 2.15
N PHE A 6 -14.38 13.92 0.96
CA PHE A 6 -13.76 12.64 0.64
C PHE A 6 -12.23 12.75 0.62
N THR A 7 -11.72 13.82 0.01
CA THR A 7 -10.28 14.11 -0.05
C THR A 7 -9.69 14.29 1.36
N LEU A 8 -10.33 15.11 2.20
CA LEU A 8 -9.86 15.33 3.58
C LEU A 8 -9.84 14.03 4.39
N THR A 9 -10.87 13.20 4.25
CA THR A 9 -10.97 11.92 4.94
C THR A 9 -9.91 10.93 4.46
N ALA A 10 -9.65 10.88 3.14
CA ALA A 10 -8.60 10.04 2.57
C ALA A 10 -7.20 10.45 3.06
N TYR A 11 -6.90 11.75 3.10
CA TYR A 11 -5.62 12.24 3.64
C TYR A 11 -5.47 11.94 5.14
N LEU A 12 -6.55 12.06 5.92
CA LEU A 12 -6.53 11.72 7.34
C LEU A 12 -6.21 10.23 7.57
N PHE A 13 -6.89 9.33 6.85
CA PHE A 13 -6.60 7.90 6.95
C PHE A 13 -5.21 7.53 6.44
N ASN A 14 -4.73 8.19 5.38
CA ASN A 14 -3.38 7.99 4.88
C ASN A 14 -2.34 8.41 5.94
N ALA A 15 -2.51 9.55 6.59
CA ALA A 15 -1.63 10.00 7.67
C ALA A 15 -1.54 8.97 8.82
N PHE A 16 -2.67 8.40 9.25
CA PHE A 16 -2.67 7.34 10.26
C PHE A 16 -1.98 6.06 9.77
N SER A 17 -2.23 5.65 8.53
CA SER A 17 -1.62 4.47 7.92
C SER A 17 -0.09 4.59 7.87
N VAL A 18 0.44 5.71 7.40
CA VAL A 18 1.88 5.97 7.35
C VAL A 18 2.50 5.94 8.75
N LEU A 19 1.85 6.57 9.73
CA LEU A 19 2.34 6.57 11.10
C LEU A 19 2.42 5.14 11.65
N ALA A 20 1.37 4.34 11.46
CA ALA A 20 1.34 2.93 11.85
C ALA A 20 2.45 2.12 11.15
N ASN A 21 2.63 2.30 9.83
CA ASN A 21 3.68 1.65 9.06
C ASN A 21 5.07 1.94 9.64
N LYS A 22 5.37 3.20 10.00
CA LYS A 22 6.65 3.57 10.62
C LYS A 22 6.86 2.89 11.98
N PHE A 23 5.82 2.81 12.81
CA PHE A 23 5.90 2.12 14.09
C PHE A 23 6.15 0.61 13.93
N LEU A 24 5.43 -0.04 13.01
CA LEU A 24 5.60 -1.46 12.72
C LEU A 24 7.00 -1.79 12.18
N LEU A 25 7.51 -0.96 11.27
CA LEU A 25 8.86 -1.10 10.70
C LEU A 25 9.98 -0.83 11.70
N ASN A 26 9.73 -0.07 12.76
CA ASN A 26 10.75 0.20 13.79
C ASN A 26 10.75 -0.84 14.92
N LYS A 27 9.60 -1.42 15.27
CA LYS A 27 9.47 -2.29 16.46
C LYS A 27 9.19 -3.75 16.16
N THR A 28 8.35 -4.06 15.18
CA THR A 28 7.76 -5.40 15.04
C THR A 28 8.37 -6.17 13.86
N ILE A 29 8.41 -5.57 12.68
CA ILE A 29 8.90 -6.21 11.45
C ILE A 29 9.95 -5.28 10.84
N PRO A 30 11.20 -5.33 11.34
CA PRO A 30 12.22 -4.37 10.93
C PRO A 30 12.70 -4.57 9.50
N ASP A 31 12.53 -5.75 8.91
CA ASP A 31 12.91 -6.01 7.53
C ASP A 31 11.80 -5.54 6.55
N PRO A 32 12.07 -4.52 5.70
CA PRO A 32 11.08 -4.01 4.76
C PRO A 32 10.64 -5.03 3.70
N LEU A 33 11.51 -5.97 3.33
CA LEU A 33 11.18 -7.01 2.35
C LEU A 33 10.16 -7.99 2.95
N ILE A 34 10.39 -8.41 4.19
CA ILE A 34 9.45 -9.27 4.93
C ILE A 34 8.11 -8.55 5.13
N TYR A 35 8.14 -7.26 5.45
CA TYR A 35 6.92 -6.46 5.62
C TYR A 35 6.08 -6.41 4.32
N VAL A 36 6.72 -6.13 3.18
CA VAL A 36 6.07 -6.10 1.87
C VAL A 36 5.55 -7.47 1.47
N PHE A 37 6.27 -8.54 1.80
CA PHE A 37 5.81 -9.90 1.57
C PHE A 37 4.49 -10.17 2.29
N TYR A 38 4.36 -9.79 3.57
CA TYR A 38 3.09 -9.93 4.30
C TYR A 38 1.96 -9.08 3.70
N ILE A 39 2.25 -7.86 3.25
CA ILE A 39 1.26 -7.02 2.56
C ILE A 39 0.81 -7.69 1.25
N SER A 40 1.75 -8.26 0.50
CA SER A 40 1.48 -8.96 -0.75
C SER A 40 0.71 -10.27 -0.52
N LEU A 41 0.94 -10.94 0.61
CA LEU A 41 0.16 -12.10 1.00
C LEU A 41 -1.28 -11.71 1.37
N ALA A 42 -1.45 -10.59 2.08
CA ALA A 42 -2.77 -10.06 2.43
C ALA A 42 -3.55 -9.62 1.18
N SER A 43 -2.90 -9.14 0.12
CA SER A 43 -3.59 -8.77 -1.12
C SER A 43 -4.22 -9.98 -1.84
N LEU A 44 -3.74 -11.20 -1.59
CA LEU A 44 -4.40 -12.42 -2.08
C LEU A 44 -5.80 -12.62 -1.48
N LEU A 45 -6.12 -11.98 -0.36
CA LEU A 45 -7.48 -12.01 0.18
C LEU A 45 -8.49 -11.40 -0.79
N ALA A 46 -8.06 -10.55 -1.73
CA ALA A 46 -8.90 -10.03 -2.79
C ALA A 46 -9.50 -11.15 -3.69
N VAL A 47 -8.86 -12.31 -3.77
CA VAL A 47 -9.37 -13.47 -4.51
C VAL A 47 -10.69 -13.96 -3.91
N PHE A 48 -10.86 -13.88 -2.59
CA PHE A 48 -12.13 -14.22 -1.92
C PHE A 48 -13.26 -13.23 -2.24
N CYS A 49 -12.93 -12.04 -2.74
CA CYS A 49 -13.92 -11.06 -3.19
C CYS A 49 -14.41 -11.32 -4.63
N LEU A 50 -13.70 -12.13 -5.43
CA LEU A 50 -14.09 -12.46 -6.80
C LEU A 50 -15.53 -12.98 -6.96
N PRO A 51 -16.06 -13.92 -6.14
CA PRO A 51 -17.44 -14.41 -6.30
C PRO A 51 -18.52 -13.32 -6.10
N PHE A 52 -18.19 -12.21 -5.43
CA PHE A 52 -19.11 -11.09 -5.24
C PHE A 52 -19.08 -10.09 -6.41
N THR A 53 -18.27 -10.37 -7.44
CA THR A 53 -18.03 -9.46 -8.57
C THR A 53 -18.05 -10.21 -9.90
N LYS A 54 -17.94 -9.48 -11.01
CA LYS A 54 -17.80 -10.09 -12.33
C LYS A 54 -16.38 -10.62 -12.50
N ILE A 55 -16.25 -11.86 -12.97
CA ILE A 55 -14.95 -12.46 -13.28
C ILE A 55 -14.27 -11.61 -14.37
N PRO A 56 -13.05 -11.09 -14.12
CA PRO A 56 -12.35 -10.27 -15.09
C PRO A 56 -11.91 -11.11 -16.30
N SER A 57 -11.77 -10.47 -17.46
CA SER A 57 -11.13 -11.10 -18.62
C SER A 57 -9.64 -11.35 -18.34
N PHE A 58 -9.05 -12.28 -19.11
CA PHE A 58 -7.63 -12.62 -18.97
C PHE A 58 -6.71 -11.40 -19.16
N GLU A 59 -7.04 -10.49 -20.07
CA GLU A 59 -6.30 -9.24 -20.29
C GLU A 59 -6.33 -8.33 -19.06
N VAL A 60 -7.51 -8.12 -18.46
CA VAL A 60 -7.67 -7.32 -17.24
C VAL A 60 -6.89 -7.94 -16.09
N PHE A 61 -6.92 -9.28 -15.97
CA PHE A 61 -6.16 -10.00 -14.96
C PHE A 61 -4.64 -9.78 -15.09
N LEU A 62 -4.10 -9.83 -16.32
CA LEU A 62 -2.68 -9.59 -16.57
C LEU A 62 -2.28 -8.14 -16.24
N ILE A 63 -3.05 -7.15 -16.69
CA ILE A 63 -2.76 -5.74 -16.43
C ILE A 63 -2.85 -5.44 -14.93
N ALA A 64 -3.86 -5.97 -14.23
CA ALA A 64 -4.01 -5.81 -12.79
C ALA A 64 -2.84 -6.45 -12.02
N SER A 65 -2.37 -7.62 -12.47
CA SER A 65 -1.21 -8.30 -11.88
C SER A 65 0.07 -7.48 -12.05
N LEU A 66 0.33 -6.95 -13.25
CA LEU A 66 1.48 -6.08 -13.52
C LEU A 66 1.42 -4.78 -12.72
N SER A 67 0.25 -4.15 -12.65
CA SER A 67 0.04 -2.94 -11.85
C SER A 67 0.32 -3.19 -10.38
N THR A 68 -0.19 -4.30 -9.84
CA THR A 68 0.06 -4.71 -8.45
C THR A 68 1.55 -4.97 -8.20
N MET A 69 2.24 -5.65 -9.13
CA MET A 69 3.68 -5.90 -9.02
C MET A 69 4.49 -4.60 -8.96
N LEU A 70 4.20 -3.65 -9.84
CA LEU A 70 4.86 -2.34 -9.85
C LEU A 70 4.56 -1.52 -8.58
N TRP A 71 3.31 -1.55 -8.12
CA TRP A 71 2.91 -0.89 -6.88
C TRP A 71 3.64 -1.49 -5.66
N THR A 72 3.73 -2.81 -5.56
CA THR A 72 4.44 -3.51 -4.48
C THR A 72 5.93 -3.18 -4.47
N LEU A 73 6.56 -3.06 -5.65
CA LEU A 73 7.94 -2.63 -5.77
C LEU A 73 8.15 -1.17 -5.31
N GLY A 74 7.21 -0.28 -5.65
CA GLY A 74 7.18 1.09 -5.12
C GLY A 74 7.02 1.11 -3.60
N ALA A 75 6.11 0.31 -3.06
CA ALA A 75 5.89 0.18 -1.62
C ALA A 75 7.15 -0.31 -0.89
N TYR A 76 7.88 -1.26 -1.47
CA TYR A 76 9.17 -1.71 -0.93
C TYR A 76 10.19 -0.59 -0.79
N PHE A 77 10.39 0.22 -1.83
CA PHE A 77 11.30 1.36 -1.75
C PHE A 77 10.81 2.42 -0.75
N MET A 78 9.51 2.69 -0.69
CA MET A 78 8.91 3.57 0.30
C MET A 78 9.19 3.08 1.73
N PHE A 79 8.96 1.80 2.04
CA PHE A 79 9.20 1.26 3.37
C PHE A 79 10.69 1.24 3.74
N LYS A 80 11.57 0.97 2.76
CA LYS A 80 13.02 1.10 2.96
C LYS A 80 13.42 2.54 3.31
N ALA A 81 12.87 3.52 2.59
CA ALA A 81 13.08 4.93 2.89
C ALA A 81 12.49 5.33 4.24
N LEU A 82 11.27 4.88 4.56
CA LEU A 82 10.60 5.12 5.83
C LEU A 82 11.38 4.54 7.00
N LYS A 83 12.01 3.37 6.86
CA LYS A 83 12.84 2.78 7.92
C LYS A 83 13.99 3.71 8.31
N ILE A 84 14.70 4.24 7.31
CA ILE A 84 15.90 5.06 7.51
C ILE A 84 15.56 6.52 7.85
N GLY A 85 14.51 7.06 7.22
CA GLY A 85 14.14 8.46 7.28
C GLY A 85 13.05 8.81 8.30
N GLN A 86 12.75 10.10 8.38
CA GLN A 86 11.61 10.64 9.10
C GLN A 86 10.36 10.64 8.22
N VAL A 87 9.20 10.34 8.80
CA VAL A 87 7.91 10.31 8.09
C VAL A 87 7.64 11.63 7.36
N SER A 88 7.91 12.76 8.02
CA SER A 88 7.71 14.11 7.49
C SER A 88 8.61 14.49 6.32
N ARG A 89 9.65 13.69 6.01
CA ARG A 89 10.54 13.91 4.86
C ARG A 89 10.28 12.91 3.75
N VAL A 90 10.07 11.64 4.11
CA VAL A 90 9.94 10.56 3.13
C VAL A 90 8.62 10.66 2.36
N ILE A 91 7.50 10.87 3.06
CA ILE A 91 6.18 10.86 2.40
C ILE A 91 5.99 12.03 1.43
N PRO A 92 6.30 13.30 1.78
CA PRO A 92 6.11 14.41 0.83
C PRO A 92 6.96 14.32 -0.45
N ILE A 93 8.08 13.58 -0.43
CA ILE A 93 8.90 13.35 -1.62
C ILE A 93 8.24 12.34 -2.57
N ILE A 94 7.52 11.37 -2.00
CA ILE A 94 6.88 10.30 -2.76
C ILE A 94 5.50 10.76 -3.28
N GLY A 95 4.85 11.68 -2.56
CA GLY A 95 3.51 12.20 -2.85
C GLY A 95 2.52 11.83 -1.76
#